data_AF-A0A0B3VK59-F1
#
_entry.id   AF-A0A0B3VK59-F1
#
_cell.length_a   1.000
_cell.length_b   1.000
_cell.length_c   1.000
_cell.angle_alpha   90.00
_cell.angle_beta   90.00
_cell.angle_gamma   90.00
#
_symmetry.space_group_name_H-M   'P 1'
#
loop_
_entity.id
_entity.type
_entity.pdbx_description
1 polymer ?
#
loop_
_entity_poly.entity_id
_entity_poly.type
_entity_poly.pdbx_seq_one_letter_code
_entity_poly.pdbx_strand_id
1 'polypeptide(L)'
;MKKEFTICLIILFTLCIYNNTSYCFNKNNDFQNVLHINNINDKDIEIEITDMETINSTISLDEIYEVYSIITMDITNTGLDCVELSNINYSIYQGDKKLQTFIQTQNKCLGFVGTLESGERKQIKIGVALEEKNTPLKLVFENLSDIKKEKTIKVLNI
;
A
#
# COMPACT_ATOMS: atom_id res chain seq x y z
N MET A 1 10.12 -14.73 -53.67
CA MET A 1 9.18 -15.38 -52.71
C MET A 1 9.84 -16.00 -51.47
N LYS A 2 10.75 -16.99 -51.56
CA LYS A 2 11.32 -17.60 -50.32
C LYS A 2 12.30 -16.70 -49.54
N LYS A 3 13.11 -15.88 -50.22
CA LYS A 3 14.10 -14.97 -49.60
C LYS A 3 13.47 -13.73 -48.96
N GLU A 4 12.45 -13.14 -49.58
CA GLU A 4 11.75 -11.98 -49.01
C GLU A 4 10.98 -12.35 -47.74
N PHE A 5 10.36 -13.54 -47.73
CA PHE A 5 9.64 -14.03 -46.56
C PHE A 5 10.57 -14.32 -45.36
N THR A 6 11.79 -14.81 -45.62
CA THR A 6 12.79 -15.02 -44.55
C THR A 6 13.30 -13.70 -43.99
N ILE A 7 13.51 -12.69 -44.84
CA ILE A 7 13.92 -11.35 -44.40
C ILE A 7 12.83 -10.70 -43.54
N CYS A 8 11.56 -10.80 -43.94
CA CYS A 8 10.44 -10.30 -43.13
C CYS A 8 10.35 -11.00 -41.76
N LEU A 9 10.59 -12.32 -41.71
CA LEU A 9 10.55 -13.07 -40.45
C LEU A 9 11.67 -12.66 -39.48
N ILE A 10 12.86 -12.36 -40.00
CA ILE A 10 14.02 -11.90 -39.22
C ILE A 10 13.78 -10.50 -38.65
N ILE A 11 13.17 -9.59 -39.44
CA ILE A 11 12.81 -8.24 -38.99
C ILE A 11 11.72 -8.28 -37.90
N LEU A 12 10.76 -9.21 -38.01
CA LEU A 12 9.74 -9.40 -36.98
C LEU A 12 10.34 -9.91 -35.66
N PHE A 13 11.29 -10.84 -35.74
CA PHE A 13 11.94 -11.42 -34.57
C PHE A 13 12.82 -10.40 -33.84
N THR A 14 13.52 -9.52 -34.56
CA THR A 14 14.33 -8.45 -33.93
C THR A 14 13.47 -7.38 -33.26
N LEU A 15 12.27 -7.07 -33.79
CA LEU A 15 11.33 -6.14 -33.16
C LEU A 15 10.74 -6.68 -31.84
N CYS A 16 10.54 -8.00 -31.72
CA CYS A 16 10.04 -8.61 -30.49
C CYS A 16 11.07 -8.60 -29.33
N ILE A 17 12.37 -8.56 -29.61
CA ILE A 17 13.44 -8.55 -28.59
C ILE A 17 13.64 -7.14 -27.99
N TYR A 18 13.20 -6.08 -28.69
CA TYR A 18 13.30 -4.71 -28.20
C TYR A 18 12.20 -4.28 -27.22
N ASN A 19 11.20 -5.14 -26.95
CA ASN A 19 10.19 -4.90 -25.91
C ASN A 19 10.61 -5.47 -24.55
N ASN A 20 11.90 -5.43 -24.22
CA ASN A 20 12.29 -5.38 -22.82
C ASN A 20 11.79 -4.05 -22.28
N THR A 21 10.60 -4.05 -21.69
CA THR A 21 10.21 -3.03 -20.72
C THR A 21 11.24 -3.10 -19.60
N SER A 22 12.30 -2.31 -19.76
CA SER A 22 13.20 -1.95 -18.69
C SER A 22 12.33 -1.25 -17.65
N TYR A 23 11.97 -1.98 -16.60
CA TYR A 23 11.60 -1.35 -15.35
C TYR A 23 12.86 -0.66 -14.84
N CYS A 24 13.07 0.56 -15.29
CA CYS A 24 14.04 1.45 -14.71
C CYS A 24 13.61 1.65 -13.26
N PHE A 25 14.31 1.01 -12.33
CA PHE A 25 14.33 1.43 -10.93
C PHE A 25 14.86 2.86 -10.91
N ASN A 26 13.95 3.82 -11.00
CA ASN A 26 14.28 5.20 -10.77
C ASN A 26 14.66 5.33 -9.30
N LYS A 27 15.95 5.51 -9.04
CA LYS A 27 16.54 5.64 -7.71
C LYS A 27 16.22 6.99 -7.05
N ASN A 28 15.32 7.77 -7.65
CA ASN A 28 14.73 8.99 -7.13
C ASN A 28 13.20 8.83 -7.14
N ASN A 29 12.68 8.08 -6.17
CA ASN A 29 11.26 8.16 -5.88
C ASN A 29 11.01 9.40 -5.04
N ASP A 30 10.67 10.51 -5.68
CA ASP A 30 9.72 11.44 -5.09
C ASP A 30 8.36 10.73 -5.03
N PHE A 31 8.26 9.71 -4.16
CA PHE A 31 6.97 9.16 -3.78
C PHE A 31 6.27 10.27 -3.00
N GLN A 32 5.16 10.80 -3.51
CA GLN A 32 4.17 11.38 -2.62
C GLN A 32 3.68 10.25 -1.71
N ASN A 33 4.33 10.07 -0.56
CA ASN A 33 3.95 9.14 0.52
C ASN A 33 2.70 9.59 1.25
N VAL A 34 2.31 10.83 1.00
CA VAL A 34 1.10 11.45 1.51
C VAL A 34 -0.07 11.08 0.61
N LEU A 35 -1.14 10.64 1.25
CA LEU A 35 -2.45 10.43 0.64
C LEU A 35 -3.51 11.09 1.52
N HIS A 36 -4.61 11.52 0.90
CA HIS A 36 -5.75 12.08 1.64
C HIS A 36 -6.93 11.14 1.55
N ILE A 37 -7.68 11.04 2.66
CA ILE A 37 -8.94 10.34 2.73
C ILE A 37 -10.02 11.35 3.13
N ASN A 38 -11.13 11.30 2.42
CA ASN A 38 -12.26 12.19 2.68
C ASN A 38 -12.97 11.78 3.96
N ASN A 39 -13.66 12.73 4.55
CA ASN A 39 -14.67 12.55 5.59
C ASN A 39 -15.99 13.08 5.00
N ILE A 40 -17.01 13.28 5.83
CA ILE A 40 -18.29 13.92 5.48
C ILE A 40 -18.13 15.29 4.76
N ASN A 41 -16.98 15.97 4.93
CA ASN A 41 -16.69 17.29 4.36
C ASN A 41 -15.58 17.30 3.27
N ASP A 42 -15.33 16.19 2.58
CA ASP A 42 -14.57 16.14 1.31
C ASP A 42 -13.03 16.31 1.31
N LYS A 43 -12.30 16.37 2.46
CA LYS A 43 -10.84 16.02 2.63
C LYS A 43 -10.28 16.46 4.00
N ASP A 44 -10.37 15.58 5.00
CA ASP A 44 -10.00 15.96 6.38
C ASP A 44 -8.88 15.12 6.99
N ILE A 45 -8.41 14.06 6.32
CA ILE A 45 -7.42 13.17 6.91
C ILE A 45 -6.27 13.00 5.93
N GLU A 46 -5.10 13.43 6.36
CA GLU A 46 -3.83 13.18 5.69
C GLU A 46 -3.20 11.92 6.30
N ILE A 47 -2.70 11.03 5.44
CA ILE A 47 -1.93 9.85 5.83
C ILE A 47 -0.61 9.88 5.09
N GLU A 48 0.49 9.89 5.83
CA GLU A 48 1.85 9.82 5.33
C GLU A 48 2.44 8.46 5.69
N ILE A 49 2.85 7.65 4.71
CA ILE A 49 3.61 6.43 4.97
C ILE A 49 5.06 6.81 5.22
N THR A 50 5.50 6.67 6.48
CA THR A 50 6.82 7.15 6.93
C THR A 50 7.88 6.08 6.90
N ASP A 51 7.49 4.82 7.12
CA ASP A 51 8.42 3.68 7.12
C ASP A 51 7.71 2.35 6.81
N MET A 52 8.47 1.39 6.29
CA MET A 52 8.02 0.03 6.07
C MET A 52 9.18 -0.94 6.30
N GLU A 53 9.03 -1.79 7.30
CA GLU A 53 10.02 -2.81 7.66
C GLU A 53 9.50 -4.19 7.28
N THR A 54 10.31 -4.98 6.55
CA THR A 54 10.01 -6.39 6.23
C THR A 54 10.86 -7.32 7.07
N ILE A 55 10.21 -8.17 7.85
CA ILE A 55 10.83 -9.01 8.87
C ILE A 55 10.74 -10.49 8.45
N ASN A 56 11.89 -11.15 8.36
CA ASN A 56 12.00 -12.58 8.06
C ASN A 56 11.91 -13.38 9.37
N SER A 57 10.71 -13.45 9.92
CA SER A 57 10.41 -14.18 11.14
C SER A 57 9.03 -14.80 11.02
N THR A 58 8.87 -15.97 11.61
CA THR A 58 7.60 -16.69 11.56
C THR A 58 6.54 -16.00 12.40
N ILE A 59 5.33 -15.85 11.85
CA ILE A 59 4.14 -15.43 12.58
C ILE A 59 3.02 -16.45 12.35
N SER A 60 2.37 -16.88 13.44
CA SER A 60 1.24 -17.79 13.40
C SER A 60 -0.04 -16.98 13.56
N LEU A 61 -0.85 -16.94 12.50
CA LEU A 61 -2.21 -16.40 12.51
C LEU A 61 -3.18 -17.59 12.32
N ASP A 62 -4.10 -17.52 11.37
CA ASP A 62 -4.88 -18.69 10.94
C ASP A 62 -3.99 -19.72 10.23
N GLU A 63 -2.91 -19.23 9.59
CA GLU A 63 -1.86 -20.01 8.95
C GLU A 63 -0.49 -19.53 9.45
N ILE A 64 0.56 -20.30 9.12
CA ILE A 64 1.93 -19.94 9.46
C ILE A 64 2.54 -19.19 8.28
N TYR A 65 3.01 -17.97 8.53
CA TYR A 65 3.70 -17.13 7.56
C TYR A 65 5.16 -16.99 7.95
N GLU A 66 6.07 -17.06 6.98
CA GLU A 66 7.52 -16.96 7.21
C GLU A 66 8.06 -15.53 7.16
N VAL A 67 7.25 -14.60 6.65
CA VAL A 67 7.61 -13.20 6.48
C VAL A 67 6.40 -12.31 6.74
N TYR A 68 6.64 -11.16 7.36
CA TYR A 68 5.63 -10.14 7.56
C TYR A 68 6.25 -8.75 7.43
N SER A 69 5.43 -7.73 7.21
CA SER A 69 5.85 -6.34 7.22
C SER A 69 5.13 -5.54 8.30
N ILE A 70 5.81 -4.53 8.83
CA ILE A 70 5.22 -3.50 9.67
C ILE A 70 5.25 -2.18 8.88
N ILE A 71 4.07 -1.62 8.62
CA ILE A 71 3.92 -0.34 7.94
C ILE A 71 3.67 0.71 9.00
N THR A 72 4.53 1.73 9.04
CA THR A 72 4.39 2.88 9.92
C THR A 72 3.88 4.07 9.12
N MET A 73 2.86 4.74 9.67
CA MET A 73 2.21 5.87 9.05
C MET A 73 2.00 6.96 10.07
N ASP A 74 2.14 8.20 9.65
CA ASP A 74 1.66 9.34 10.42
C ASP A 74 0.35 9.81 9.82
N ILE A 75 -0.65 10.01 10.67
CA ILE A 75 -1.97 10.48 10.27
C ILE A 75 -2.22 11.84 10.91
N THR A 76 -2.79 12.76 10.15
CA THR A 76 -3.10 14.12 10.60
C THR A 76 -4.54 14.45 10.27
N ASN A 77 -5.30 14.92 11.25
CA ASN A 77 -6.64 15.46 10.99
C ASN A 77 -6.47 16.92 10.54
N THR A 78 -6.68 17.16 9.26
CA THR A 78 -6.68 18.50 8.65
C THR A 78 -8.07 19.14 8.64
N GLY A 79 -9.10 18.39 9.02
CA GLY A 79 -10.47 18.89 9.20
C GLY A 79 -10.70 19.53 10.56
N LEU A 80 -11.88 20.12 10.72
CA LEU A 80 -12.29 20.83 11.95
C LEU A 80 -12.91 19.91 13.01
N ASP A 81 -13.49 18.80 12.59
CA ASP A 81 -14.22 17.88 13.46
C ASP A 81 -13.32 16.76 13.96
N CYS A 82 -13.55 16.30 15.19
CA CYS A 82 -12.88 15.11 15.72
C CYS A 82 -13.27 13.86 14.91
N VAL A 83 -12.28 13.03 14.59
CA VAL A 83 -12.48 11.80 13.82
C VAL A 83 -12.24 10.57 14.69
N GLU A 84 -13.18 9.64 14.70
CA GLU A 84 -12.93 8.29 15.22
C GLU A 84 -12.13 7.48 14.20
N LEU A 85 -10.96 6.99 14.59
CA LEU A 85 -10.05 6.26 13.70
C LEU A 85 -10.63 4.92 13.22
N SER A 86 -11.57 4.34 13.97
CA SER A 86 -12.32 3.14 13.55
C SER A 86 -13.16 3.37 12.29
N ASN A 87 -13.45 4.62 11.91
CA ASN A 87 -14.12 4.92 10.65
C ASN A 87 -13.17 4.80 9.45
N ILE A 88 -11.85 4.80 9.64
CA ILE A 88 -10.90 4.53 8.57
C ILE A 88 -10.77 3.01 8.41
N ASN A 89 -11.46 2.48 7.41
CA ASN A 89 -11.29 1.11 6.97
C ASN A 89 -10.07 0.99 6.07
N TYR A 90 -9.35 -0.13 6.18
CA TYR A 90 -8.20 -0.42 5.35
C TYR A 90 -8.15 -1.89 4.92
N SER A 91 -7.51 -2.16 3.80
CA SER A 91 -7.23 -3.51 3.32
C SER A 91 -5.93 -3.53 2.54
N ILE A 92 -5.14 -4.59 2.72
CA ILE A 92 -3.81 -4.73 2.13
C ILE A 92 -3.80 -5.96 1.23
N TYR A 93 -3.17 -5.85 0.06
CA TYR A 93 -3.16 -6.88 -0.97
C TYR A 93 -1.76 -7.11 -1.55
N GLN A 94 -1.50 -8.34 -1.99
CA GLN A 94 -0.46 -8.71 -2.95
C GLN A 94 -1.12 -9.25 -4.22
N GLY A 95 -0.98 -8.53 -5.32
CA GLY A 95 -1.79 -8.76 -6.51
C GLY A 95 -3.28 -8.62 -6.18
N ASP A 96 -4.05 -9.67 -6.43
CA ASP A 96 -5.49 -9.73 -6.12
C ASP A 96 -5.80 -10.40 -4.77
N LYS A 97 -4.79 -10.94 -4.08
CA LYS A 97 -4.98 -11.65 -2.80
C LYS A 97 -4.96 -10.65 -1.63
N LYS A 98 -6.04 -10.63 -0.86
CA LYS A 98 -6.12 -9.86 0.41
C LYS A 98 -5.24 -10.55 1.45
N LEU A 99 -4.39 -9.77 2.11
CA LEU A 99 -3.48 -10.25 3.15
C LEU A 99 -4.12 -10.19 4.55
N GLN A 100 -3.62 -11.03 5.45
CA GLN A 100 -3.99 -10.99 6.86
C GLN A 100 -3.20 -9.91 7.60
N THR A 101 -3.91 -9.10 8.38
CA THR A 101 -3.33 -8.07 9.25
C THR A 101 -3.42 -8.51 10.70
N PHE A 102 -2.44 -8.14 11.52
CA PHE A 102 -2.38 -8.58 12.91
C PHE A 102 -2.11 -7.43 13.88
N ILE A 103 -2.52 -7.65 15.13
CA ILE A 103 -2.30 -6.74 16.24
C ILE A 103 -1.19 -7.30 17.12
N GLN A 104 -0.19 -6.47 17.46
CA GLN A 104 0.89 -6.85 18.35
C GLN A 104 1.27 -5.68 19.26
N THR A 105 1.03 -5.84 20.57
CA THR A 105 1.30 -4.80 21.57
C THR A 105 2.79 -4.49 21.73
N GLN A 106 3.66 -5.49 21.66
CA GLN A 106 5.12 -5.33 21.83
C GLN A 106 5.71 -4.33 20.82
N ASN A 107 5.28 -4.43 19.55
CA ASN A 107 5.72 -3.56 18.46
C ASN A 107 4.73 -2.41 18.19
N LYS A 108 3.71 -2.24 19.05
CA LYS A 108 2.63 -1.25 18.92
C LYS A 108 1.91 -1.29 17.57
N CYS A 109 1.82 -2.46 16.94
CA CYS A 109 1.00 -2.68 15.76
C CYS A 109 -0.46 -2.76 16.21
N LEU A 110 -1.12 -1.61 16.38
CA LEU A 110 -2.48 -1.50 16.90
C LEU A 110 -3.49 -1.12 15.81
N GLY A 111 -3.03 -0.67 14.65
CA GLY A 111 -3.88 -0.11 13.60
C GLY A 111 -4.56 1.19 14.02
N PHE A 112 -5.70 1.47 13.40
CA PHE A 112 -6.47 2.71 13.56
C PHE A 112 -7.38 2.65 14.80
N VAL A 113 -6.82 2.92 15.98
CA VAL A 113 -7.54 2.88 17.26
C VAL A 113 -7.51 4.23 17.96
N GLY A 114 -8.67 4.70 18.42
CA GLY A 114 -8.85 5.94 19.16
C GLY A 114 -9.50 7.03 18.33
N THR A 115 -9.32 8.29 18.76
CA THR A 115 -9.82 9.49 18.07
C THR A 115 -8.66 10.32 17.53
N LEU A 116 -8.93 11.31 16.68
CA LEU A 116 -7.97 12.27 16.18
C LEU A 116 -8.62 13.66 16.16
N GLU A 117 -8.21 14.53 17.08
CA GLU A 117 -8.72 15.90 17.17
C GLU A 117 -8.23 16.75 16.00
N SER A 118 -8.92 17.85 15.69
CA SER A 118 -8.51 18.80 14.63
C SER A 118 -7.07 19.27 14.83
N GLY A 119 -6.23 19.13 13.80
CA GLY A 119 -4.81 19.47 13.82
C GLY A 119 -3.91 18.46 14.55
N GLU A 120 -4.46 17.42 15.16
CA GLU A 120 -3.69 16.39 15.83
C GLU A 120 -3.00 15.47 14.81
N ARG A 121 -1.76 15.08 15.12
CA ARG A 121 -0.99 14.07 14.40
C ARG A 121 -0.75 12.86 15.28
N LYS A 122 -0.99 11.64 14.77
CA LYS A 122 -0.70 10.36 15.44
C LYS A 122 0.08 9.43 14.55
N GLN A 123 0.99 8.67 15.15
CA GLN A 123 1.64 7.57 14.47
C GLN A 123 0.84 6.28 14.63
N ILE A 124 0.67 5.56 13.53
CA ILE A 124 -0.03 4.27 13.44
C ILE A 124 0.92 3.23 12.87
N LYS A 125 0.82 2.00 13.39
CA LYS A 125 1.53 0.84 12.86
C LYS A 125 0.56 -0.28 12.55
N ILE A 126 0.72 -0.89 11.38
CA ILE A 126 -0.05 -2.05 10.92
C ILE A 126 0.92 -3.18 10.63
N GLY A 127 0.69 -4.33 11.26
CA GLY A 127 1.36 -5.59 10.92
C GLY A 127 0.58 -6.31 9.82
N VAL A 128 1.27 -6.78 8.79
CA VAL A 128 0.68 -7.56 7.69
C VAL A 128 1.53 -8.78 7.39
N ALA A 129 0.90 -9.96 7.38
CA ALA A 129 1.54 -11.20 6.98
C ALA A 129 1.69 -11.24 5.46
N LEU A 130 2.90 -11.53 4.97
CA LEU A 130 3.20 -11.55 3.54
C LEU A 130 3.09 -12.97 2.97
N GLU A 131 2.54 -13.08 1.77
CA GLU A 131 2.54 -14.32 1.00
C GLU A 131 3.88 -14.47 0.26
N GLU A 132 4.38 -13.37 -0.29
CA GLU A 132 5.63 -13.32 -1.03
C GLU A 132 6.46 -12.11 -0.60
N LYS A 133 7.77 -12.28 -0.40
CA LYS A 133 8.65 -11.22 0.16
C LYS A 133 8.86 -10.01 -0.75
N ASN A 134 8.82 -10.18 -2.07
CA ASN A 134 9.22 -9.15 -3.05
C ASN A 134 8.04 -8.64 -3.89
N THR A 135 6.81 -8.97 -3.48
CA THR A 135 5.60 -8.64 -4.24
C THR A 135 4.98 -7.36 -3.66
N PRO A 136 4.83 -6.27 -4.44
CA PRO A 136 4.36 -4.99 -3.93
C PRO A 136 3.04 -5.08 -3.15
N LEU A 137 2.92 -4.22 -2.14
CA LEU A 137 1.72 -4.09 -1.32
C LEU A 137 0.81 -3.02 -1.90
N LYS A 138 -0.46 -3.37 -2.12
CA LYS A 138 -1.52 -2.41 -2.44
C LYS A 138 -2.34 -2.17 -1.18
N LEU A 139 -2.24 -0.96 -0.64
CA LEU A 139 -3.03 -0.47 0.48
C LEU A 139 -4.25 0.25 -0.08
N VAL A 140 -5.43 -0.12 0.39
CA VAL A 140 -6.70 0.52 0.05
C VAL A 140 -7.28 1.08 1.33
N PHE A 141 -7.59 2.37 1.33
CA PHE A 141 -8.21 3.06 2.44
C PHE A 141 -9.58 3.60 2.03
N GLU A 142 -10.51 3.59 2.97
CA GLU A 142 -11.87 4.11 2.84
C GLU A 142 -12.29 4.69 4.19
N ASN A 143 -12.80 5.91 4.22
CA ASN A 143 -13.44 6.42 5.43
C ASN A 143 -14.94 6.13 5.36
N LEU A 144 -15.46 5.41 6.34
CA LEU A 144 -16.87 5.04 6.41
C LEU A 144 -17.79 6.24 6.63
N SER A 145 -17.24 7.36 7.12
CA SER A 145 -17.96 8.63 7.27
C SER A 145 -18.06 9.43 5.97
N ASP A 146 -17.30 9.06 4.93
CA ASP A 146 -17.43 9.69 3.61
C ASP A 146 -18.71 9.21 2.91
N ILE A 147 -19.59 10.16 2.60
CA ILE A 147 -20.85 9.92 1.90
C ILE A 147 -20.59 9.35 0.50
N LYS A 148 -19.49 9.74 -0.16
CA LYS A 148 -19.14 9.29 -1.51
C LYS A 148 -18.46 7.93 -1.52
N LYS A 149 -18.03 7.43 -0.35
CA LYS A 149 -17.31 6.16 -0.17
C LYS A 149 -16.10 6.05 -1.10
N GLU A 150 -15.37 7.15 -1.22
CA GLU A 150 -14.18 7.20 -2.05
C GLU A 150 -13.09 6.30 -1.47
N LYS A 151 -12.40 5.59 -2.36
CA LYS A 151 -11.30 4.69 -2.00
C LYS A 151 -9.99 5.30 -2.47
N THR A 152 -9.07 5.46 -1.54
CA THR A 152 -7.72 5.91 -1.82
C THR A 152 -6.79 4.70 -1.86
N ILE A 153 -5.99 4.59 -2.91
CA ILE A 153 -5.09 3.46 -3.14
C ILE A 153 -3.66 3.95 -3.12
N LYS A 154 -2.80 3.23 -2.40
CA LYS A 154 -1.36 3.45 -2.37
C LYS A 154 -0.62 2.14 -2.58
N VAL A 155 0.38 2.16 -3.43
CA VAL A 155 1.23 0.99 -3.71
C VAL A 155 2.61 1.22 -3.09
N LEU A 156 3.10 0.22 -2.35
CA LEU A 156 4.42 0.18 -1.73
C LEU A 156 5.22 -0.97 -2.34
N ASN A 157 6.43 -0.68 -2.82
CA ASN A 157 7.36 -1.71 -3.27
C ASN A 157 8.16 -2.21 -2.06
N ILE A 158 8.22 -3.53 -1.88
CA ILE A 158 9.00 -4.24 -0.85
C ILE A 158 10.23 -4.89 -1.45
#